data_AF-A0A814NFT7-F1
#
_entry.id   AF-A0A814NFT7-F1
#
_cell.length_a   1.000
_cell.length_b   1.000
_cell.length_c   1.000
_cell.angle_alpha   90.00
_cell.angle_beta   90.00
_cell.angle_gamma   90.00
#
_symmetry.space_group_name_H-M   'P 1'
#
loop_
_entity.id
_entity.type
_entity.pdbx_description
1 polymer ?
#
loop_
_entity_poly.entity_id
_entity_poly.type
_entity_poly.pdbx_seq_one_letter_code
_entity_poly.pdbx_strand_id
1 'polypeptide(L)'
;MIQFTVDAKNNKKVNVEQRPIVLEDKEWFCKEFLRSFLFVYSNKVFYISKDDKEILLSQRDNKEKEKWLIETAEDEFNDYVVDPKPGYKALVALIDSNPVGIVLYRELKDERILYLAQGFIIPDYQKKGIGSSLLEKLLEGISHDYDEFHVLARHQNDAAMNLYNQLGFSVSNAKIVEKYGYNPMRYISFTKQSPHRKQVFDTKKIEFTEFEAENEEWFRTQMKSIYKNTYGTKSFIIQKSNELITLGIDSITEKEEWINEIIENCLNEFYINPKPGFKSLVFNYEKQPIACFLFEVKNDFINVVEAFVIEEYRAKGLFKLFISTISSYKNAGIKNIIINVRHQNEIMLQCTTKMGFHINANSSSLFHVSMQKNIENFEVRIISARGIQFLECKINEHEWLILNFVKNFLNLYQNVIFFTKNDYNQNPLILKDENLKKKFATELINKYLNDYNKNMIKVQIVCKNNEKIGAVFYKIDVTNHSLLILDIFTINAEILQNILCDFVKYSKTNNNTRIINVVVNHLNDRFIQALVNSNFQIGNNKEYYEPLYQKLFYLN
;
A
#
# COMPACT_ATOMS: atom_id res chain seq x y z
N MET A 1 -30.28 -19.91 -3.08
CA MET A 1 -29.59 -21.22 -3.18
C MET A 1 -28.66 -21.11 -4.37
N ILE A 2 -27.34 -21.35 -4.18
CA ILE A 2 -26.34 -21.20 -5.24
C ILE A 2 -26.33 -22.46 -6.12
N GLN A 3 -26.50 -22.31 -7.43
CA GLN A 3 -26.37 -23.39 -8.40
C GLN A 3 -25.74 -22.86 -9.70
N PHE A 4 -24.73 -23.55 -10.22
CA PHE A 4 -24.07 -23.18 -11.46
C PHE A 4 -23.36 -24.39 -12.09
N THR A 5 -22.98 -24.29 -13.35
CA THR A 5 -22.18 -25.32 -14.04
C THR A 5 -20.80 -24.75 -14.33
N VAL A 6 -19.75 -25.58 -14.17
CA VAL A 6 -18.38 -25.24 -14.56
C VAL A 6 -17.87 -26.23 -15.61
N ASP A 7 -17.16 -25.72 -16.60
CA ASP A 7 -16.53 -26.54 -17.63
C ASP A 7 -15.16 -27.01 -17.12
N ALA A 8 -15.02 -28.32 -16.86
CA ALA A 8 -13.71 -28.88 -16.56
C ALA A 8 -12.86 -28.93 -17.84
N LYS A 9 -11.53 -28.87 -17.71
CA LYS A 9 -10.56 -28.92 -18.84
C LYS A 9 -10.73 -30.09 -19.83
N ASN A 10 -11.51 -31.11 -19.49
CA ASN A 10 -11.80 -32.26 -20.35
C ASN A 10 -13.21 -32.20 -20.99
N ASN A 11 -13.82 -31.01 -21.09
CA ASN A 11 -15.18 -30.79 -21.62
C ASN A 11 -16.30 -31.52 -20.87
N LYS A 12 -16.05 -32.03 -19.65
CA LYS A 12 -17.11 -32.51 -18.77
C LYS A 12 -17.71 -31.32 -18.03
N LYS A 13 -19.04 -31.21 -18.09
CA LYS A 13 -19.80 -30.28 -17.28
C LYS A 13 -19.84 -30.77 -15.84
N VAL A 14 -19.42 -29.92 -14.91
CA VAL A 14 -19.51 -30.19 -13.48
C VAL A 14 -20.62 -29.31 -12.94
N ASN A 15 -21.69 -29.94 -12.47
CA ASN A 15 -22.78 -29.22 -11.82
C ASN A 15 -22.37 -28.92 -10.38
N VAL A 16 -22.48 -27.68 -9.97
CA VAL A 16 -22.22 -27.26 -8.60
C VAL A 16 -23.54 -26.81 -8.00
N GLU A 17 -23.85 -27.37 -6.83
CA GLU A 17 -25.04 -26.98 -6.08
C GLU A 17 -24.70 -26.77 -4.61
N GLN A 18 -25.33 -25.75 -4.04
CA GLN A 18 -25.36 -25.57 -2.61
C GLN A 18 -26.44 -26.47 -2.05
N ARG A 19 -26.03 -27.47 -1.28
CA ARG A 19 -26.93 -28.39 -0.58
C ARG A 19 -26.44 -28.65 0.84
N PRO A 20 -27.32 -28.99 1.79
CA PRO A 20 -26.87 -29.54 3.06
C PRO A 20 -26.10 -30.85 2.82
N ILE A 21 -25.09 -31.08 3.64
CA ILE A 21 -24.50 -32.41 3.79
C ILE A 21 -25.34 -33.13 4.83
N VAL A 22 -25.75 -34.35 4.50
CA VAL A 22 -26.66 -35.15 5.32
C VAL A 22 -25.94 -36.40 5.84
N LEU A 23 -26.52 -37.10 6.80
CA LEU A 23 -25.90 -38.28 7.42
C LEU A 23 -25.53 -39.37 6.38
N GLU A 24 -26.31 -39.49 5.31
CA GLU A 24 -26.08 -40.44 4.22
C GLU A 24 -24.80 -40.12 3.42
N ASP A 25 -24.30 -38.88 3.46
CA ASP A 25 -23.05 -38.50 2.82
C ASP A 25 -21.81 -38.96 3.62
N LYS A 26 -21.96 -39.45 4.87
CA LYS A 26 -20.84 -39.72 5.80
C LYS A 26 -19.80 -40.66 5.20
N GLU A 27 -20.23 -41.79 4.66
CA GLU A 27 -19.31 -42.79 4.11
C GLU A 27 -18.50 -42.21 2.95
N TRP A 28 -19.16 -41.51 2.03
CA TRP A 28 -18.52 -40.85 0.91
C TRP A 28 -17.55 -39.76 1.37
N PHE A 29 -18.00 -38.88 2.27
CA PHE A 29 -17.20 -37.77 2.78
C PHE A 29 -15.92 -38.27 3.44
N CYS A 30 -16.02 -39.18 4.42
CA CYS A 30 -14.85 -39.68 5.14
C CYS A 30 -13.87 -40.41 4.20
N LYS A 31 -14.39 -41.25 3.30
CA LYS A 31 -13.58 -41.99 2.32
C LYS A 31 -12.82 -41.03 1.39
N GLU A 32 -13.52 -40.09 0.77
CA GLU A 32 -12.92 -39.20 -0.23
C GLU A 32 -12.10 -38.06 0.39
N PHE A 33 -12.42 -37.65 1.61
CA PHE A 33 -11.55 -36.78 2.43
C PHE A 33 -10.20 -37.45 2.64
N LEU A 34 -10.19 -38.68 3.17
CA LEU A 34 -8.98 -39.46 3.43
C LEU A 34 -8.16 -39.62 2.14
N ARG A 35 -8.80 -40.06 1.05
CA ARG A 35 -8.14 -40.27 -0.25
C ARG A 35 -7.53 -38.97 -0.79
N SER A 36 -8.26 -37.86 -0.71
CA SER A 36 -7.79 -36.55 -1.18
C SER A 36 -6.64 -36.00 -0.35
N PHE A 37 -6.68 -36.21 0.96
CA PHE A 37 -5.62 -35.79 1.87
C PHE A 37 -4.36 -36.63 1.67
N LEU A 38 -4.46 -37.97 1.66
CA LEU A 38 -3.31 -38.85 1.41
C LEU A 38 -2.65 -38.56 0.05
N PHE A 39 -3.41 -38.19 -0.97
CA PHE A 39 -2.86 -37.76 -2.25
C PHE A 39 -1.93 -36.54 -2.14
N VAL A 40 -2.23 -35.60 -1.23
CA VAL A 40 -1.43 -34.38 -1.01
C VAL A 40 -0.27 -34.61 -0.03
N TYR A 41 -0.48 -35.42 1.02
CA TYR A 41 0.43 -35.48 2.17
C TYR A 41 1.15 -36.82 2.38
N SER A 42 0.88 -37.85 1.58
CA SER A 42 1.53 -39.17 1.71
C SER A 42 3.06 -39.07 1.72
N ASN A 43 3.63 -38.30 0.79
CA ASN A 43 5.06 -38.06 0.67
C ASN A 43 5.57 -36.83 1.43
N LYS A 44 4.78 -36.26 2.35
CA LYS A 44 5.17 -35.08 3.14
C LYS A 44 5.32 -35.41 4.61
N VAL A 45 6.16 -34.64 5.30
CA VAL A 45 6.23 -34.65 6.76
C VAL A 45 5.21 -33.65 7.28
N PHE A 46 4.37 -34.03 8.26
CA PHE A 46 3.44 -33.06 8.86
C PHE A 46 3.13 -33.33 10.32
N TYR A 47 2.76 -32.26 11.02
CA TYR A 47 2.43 -32.27 12.44
C TYR A 47 0.94 -32.59 12.66
N ILE A 48 0.69 -33.44 13.66
CA ILE A 48 -0.66 -33.75 14.18
C ILE A 48 -0.72 -33.47 15.68
N SER A 49 -1.92 -33.16 16.19
CA SER A 49 -2.18 -33.08 17.63
C SER A 49 -2.68 -34.43 18.07
N LYS A 50 -2.06 -34.98 19.11
CA LYS A 50 -2.59 -36.14 19.79
C LYS A 50 -2.30 -35.99 21.28
N ASP A 51 -3.33 -36.06 22.11
CA ASP A 51 -3.23 -35.92 23.57
C ASP A 51 -2.46 -34.64 23.99
N ASP A 52 -2.83 -33.50 23.38
CA ASP A 52 -2.20 -32.19 23.55
C ASP A 52 -0.69 -32.13 23.22
N LYS A 53 -0.16 -33.14 22.54
CA LYS A 53 1.22 -33.20 22.06
C LYS A 53 1.30 -33.10 20.55
N GLU A 54 2.31 -32.36 20.09
CA GLU A 54 2.69 -32.27 18.68
C GLU A 54 3.48 -33.53 18.30
N ILE A 55 2.94 -34.33 17.38
CA ILE A 55 3.63 -35.49 16.82
C ILE A 55 3.98 -35.19 15.36
N LEU A 56 5.25 -35.34 15.03
CA LEU A 56 5.75 -35.24 13.66
C LEU A 56 5.61 -36.59 12.95
N LEU A 57 4.73 -36.67 11.97
CA LEU A 57 4.61 -37.87 11.11
C LEU A 57 5.50 -37.73 9.89
N SER A 58 6.41 -38.68 9.72
CA SER A 58 7.31 -38.79 8.58
C SER A 58 6.61 -39.33 7.33
N GLN A 59 7.34 -39.41 6.22
CA GLN A 59 6.85 -40.03 4.98
C GLN A 59 6.57 -41.54 5.10
N ARG A 60 7.08 -42.20 6.15
CA ARG A 60 6.96 -43.65 6.35
C ARG A 60 5.75 -44.03 7.23
N ASP A 61 5.18 -43.07 7.95
CA ASP A 61 4.13 -43.28 8.95
C ASP A 61 2.73 -43.29 8.32
N ASN A 62 2.55 -44.02 7.22
CA ASN A 62 1.31 -43.99 6.44
C ASN A 62 0.10 -44.51 7.21
N LYS A 63 0.28 -45.51 8.08
CA LYS A 63 -0.80 -46.08 8.89
C LYS A 63 -1.28 -45.10 9.95
N GLU A 64 -0.34 -44.40 10.59
CA GLU A 64 -0.60 -43.37 11.59
C GLU A 64 -1.28 -42.15 10.95
N LYS A 65 -0.85 -41.75 9.75
CA LYS A 65 -1.51 -40.70 8.95
C LYS A 65 -2.94 -41.08 8.61
N GLU A 66 -3.15 -42.30 8.10
CA GLU A 66 -4.47 -42.80 7.74
C GLU A 66 -5.40 -42.85 8.95
N LYS A 67 -4.93 -43.40 10.07
CA LYS A 67 -5.69 -43.42 11.32
C LYS A 67 -6.09 -42.01 11.77
N TRP A 68 -5.15 -41.08 11.84
CA TRP A 68 -5.42 -39.70 12.24
C TRP A 68 -6.39 -39.00 11.28
N LEU A 69 -6.30 -39.28 9.97
CA LEU A 69 -7.18 -38.71 8.97
C LEU A 69 -8.60 -39.27 9.02
N ILE A 70 -8.77 -40.55 9.36
CA ILE A 70 -10.09 -41.12 9.60
C ILE A 70 -10.76 -40.42 10.78
N GLU A 71 -10.05 -40.32 11.92
CA GLU A 71 -10.53 -39.61 13.11
C GLU A 71 -10.89 -38.15 12.77
N THR A 72 -9.99 -37.43 12.09
CA THR A 72 -10.23 -36.05 11.66
C THR A 72 -11.42 -35.92 10.71
N ALA A 73 -11.58 -36.85 9.75
CA ALA A 73 -12.69 -36.78 8.80
C ALA A 73 -14.04 -37.01 9.49
N GLU A 74 -14.09 -37.89 10.48
CA GLU A 74 -15.28 -38.12 11.30
C GLU A 74 -15.60 -36.91 12.19
N ASP A 75 -14.60 -36.34 12.85
CA ASP A 75 -14.75 -35.14 13.69
C ASP A 75 -15.26 -33.95 12.86
N GLU A 76 -14.62 -33.68 11.73
CA GLU A 76 -15.06 -32.63 10.81
C GLU A 76 -16.49 -32.92 10.34
N PHE A 77 -16.81 -34.13 9.88
CA PHE A 77 -18.18 -34.46 9.46
C PHE A 77 -19.21 -34.22 10.57
N ASN A 78 -18.91 -34.62 11.81
CA ASN A 78 -19.79 -34.39 12.95
C ASN A 78 -20.01 -32.89 13.21
N ASP A 79 -18.95 -32.08 13.15
CA ASP A 79 -18.98 -30.63 13.33
C ASP A 79 -19.86 -29.90 12.29
N TYR A 80 -20.00 -30.45 11.06
CA TYR A 80 -20.81 -29.83 10.01
C TYR A 80 -22.21 -30.43 9.85
N VAL A 81 -22.44 -31.67 10.29
CA VAL A 81 -23.68 -32.41 9.99
C VAL A 81 -24.44 -32.81 11.24
N VAL A 82 -23.74 -33.29 12.27
CA VAL A 82 -24.37 -33.79 13.50
C VAL A 82 -24.64 -32.64 14.47
N ASP A 83 -23.68 -31.72 14.64
CA ASP A 83 -23.80 -30.51 15.45
C ASP A 83 -23.44 -29.24 14.64
N PRO A 84 -24.23 -28.91 13.60
CA PRO A 84 -23.89 -27.83 12.68
C PRO A 84 -23.91 -26.47 13.39
N LYS A 85 -22.75 -25.82 13.47
CA LYS A 85 -22.68 -24.44 13.99
C LYS A 85 -23.41 -23.46 13.04
N PRO A 86 -24.00 -22.37 13.55
CA PRO A 86 -24.71 -21.40 12.71
C PRO A 86 -23.85 -20.85 11.57
N GLY A 87 -24.47 -20.74 10.39
CA GLY A 87 -23.88 -20.17 9.19
C GLY A 87 -23.08 -21.15 8.33
N TYR A 88 -22.91 -22.41 8.73
CA TYR A 88 -22.25 -23.41 7.89
C TYR A 88 -23.11 -23.83 6.69
N LYS A 89 -22.44 -23.98 5.55
CA LYS A 89 -23.01 -24.37 4.26
C LYS A 89 -21.99 -25.19 3.48
N ALA A 90 -22.48 -25.92 2.47
CA ALA A 90 -21.65 -26.69 1.56
C ALA A 90 -21.98 -26.39 0.10
N LEU A 91 -20.95 -26.38 -0.74
CA LEU A 91 -21.05 -26.50 -2.19
C LEU A 91 -20.49 -27.84 -2.62
N VAL A 92 -21.30 -28.63 -3.32
CA VAL A 92 -20.91 -29.94 -3.82
C VAL A 92 -20.75 -29.88 -5.32
N ALA A 93 -19.61 -30.34 -5.83
CA ALA A 93 -19.35 -30.51 -7.25
C ALA A 93 -19.78 -31.90 -7.68
N LEU A 94 -20.58 -32.00 -8.75
CA LEU A 94 -21.22 -33.23 -9.23
C LEU A 94 -20.88 -33.46 -10.71
N ILE A 95 -20.53 -34.69 -11.06
CA ILE A 95 -20.40 -35.16 -12.45
C ILE A 95 -21.30 -36.38 -12.59
N ASP A 96 -22.24 -36.33 -13.54
CA ASP A 96 -23.21 -37.42 -13.77
C ASP A 96 -23.93 -37.81 -12.46
N SER A 97 -24.34 -36.80 -11.67
CA SER A 97 -24.94 -36.91 -10.32
C SER A 97 -24.05 -37.53 -9.22
N ASN A 98 -22.78 -37.83 -9.51
CA ASN A 98 -21.83 -38.32 -8.53
C ASN A 98 -20.98 -37.18 -7.96
N PRO A 99 -20.84 -37.07 -6.63
CA PRO A 99 -20.05 -36.02 -6.02
C PRO A 99 -18.54 -36.25 -6.24
N VAL A 100 -17.87 -35.22 -6.76
CA VAL A 100 -16.44 -35.24 -7.13
C VAL A 100 -15.59 -34.25 -6.31
N GLY A 101 -16.23 -33.48 -5.44
CA GLY A 101 -15.58 -32.56 -4.53
C GLY A 101 -16.58 -31.73 -3.74
N ILE A 102 -16.06 -31.05 -2.72
CA ILE A 102 -16.86 -30.25 -1.79
C ILE A 102 -16.05 -29.06 -1.29
N VAL A 103 -16.74 -27.95 -1.04
CA VAL A 103 -16.25 -26.84 -0.21
C VAL A 103 -17.28 -26.53 0.87
N LEU A 104 -16.83 -26.60 2.11
CA LEU A 104 -17.53 -26.21 3.31
C LEU A 104 -17.11 -24.79 3.67
N TYR A 105 -18.08 -23.95 3.96
CA TYR A 105 -17.85 -22.55 4.30
C TYR A 105 -18.83 -22.09 5.37
N ARG A 106 -18.42 -21.07 6.12
CA ARG A 106 -19.21 -20.43 7.16
C ARG A 106 -19.43 -18.97 6.83
N GLU A 107 -20.68 -18.56 6.90
CA GLU A 107 -21.09 -17.17 6.77
C GLU A 107 -21.13 -16.51 8.16
N LEU A 108 -20.15 -15.65 8.45
CA LEU A 108 -20.10 -14.85 9.67
C LEU A 108 -20.71 -13.47 9.37
N LYS A 109 -22.05 -13.43 9.32
CA LYS A 109 -22.80 -12.25 8.84
C LYS A 109 -22.54 -10.99 9.67
N ASP A 110 -22.48 -11.13 10.99
CA ASP A 110 -22.24 -9.98 11.89
C ASP A 110 -20.86 -9.35 11.67
N GLU A 111 -19.89 -10.17 11.27
CA GLU A 111 -18.54 -9.72 10.94
C GLU A 111 -18.36 -9.41 9.45
N ARG A 112 -19.37 -9.66 8.62
CA ARG A 112 -19.31 -9.59 7.16
C ARG A 112 -18.11 -10.37 6.58
N ILE A 113 -17.80 -11.53 7.18
CA ILE A 113 -16.74 -12.43 6.73
C ILE A 113 -17.32 -13.73 6.18
N LEU A 114 -16.78 -14.17 5.04
CA LEU A 114 -16.92 -15.55 4.59
C LEU A 114 -15.67 -16.34 5.01
N TYR A 115 -15.85 -17.41 5.78
CA TYR A 115 -14.76 -18.33 6.13
C TYR A 115 -14.87 -19.62 5.31
N LEU A 116 -13.88 -19.89 4.45
CA LEU A 116 -13.74 -21.16 3.75
C LEU A 116 -13.09 -22.16 4.72
N ALA A 117 -13.92 -23.04 5.30
CA ALA A 117 -13.53 -23.87 6.43
C ALA A 117 -12.75 -25.11 5.98
N GLN A 118 -13.33 -25.91 5.08
CA GLN A 118 -12.78 -27.18 4.67
C GLN A 118 -13.17 -27.48 3.21
N GLY A 119 -12.34 -28.21 2.48
CA GLY A 119 -12.72 -28.63 1.14
C GLY A 119 -11.74 -29.61 0.52
N PHE A 120 -12.23 -30.41 -0.41
CA PHE A 120 -11.41 -31.31 -1.20
C PHE A 120 -12.03 -31.53 -2.58
N ILE A 121 -11.18 -31.83 -3.56
CA ILE A 121 -11.56 -32.38 -4.85
C ILE A 121 -10.93 -33.77 -4.93
N ILE A 122 -11.72 -34.78 -5.30
CA ILE A 122 -11.23 -36.16 -5.42
C ILE A 122 -10.01 -36.19 -6.36
N PRO A 123 -8.94 -36.96 -6.07
CA PRO A 123 -7.67 -36.91 -6.82
C PRO A 123 -7.81 -37.00 -8.34
N ASP A 124 -8.70 -37.87 -8.83
CA ASP A 124 -8.94 -38.07 -10.27
C ASP A 124 -9.51 -36.83 -10.97
N TYR A 125 -10.01 -35.87 -10.19
CA TYR A 125 -10.64 -34.62 -10.65
C TYR A 125 -9.82 -33.38 -10.30
N GLN A 126 -8.69 -33.53 -9.60
CA GLN A 126 -7.77 -32.42 -9.33
C GLN A 126 -7.06 -31.93 -10.59
N LYS A 127 -6.54 -30.69 -10.56
CA LYS A 127 -5.84 -30.02 -11.67
C LYS A 127 -6.67 -29.80 -12.95
N LYS A 128 -7.99 -30.04 -12.90
CA LYS A 128 -8.94 -29.82 -14.01
C LYS A 128 -9.68 -28.47 -13.95
N GLY A 129 -9.31 -27.59 -13.02
CA GLY A 129 -9.93 -26.27 -12.83
C GLY A 129 -11.16 -26.26 -11.92
N ILE A 130 -11.60 -27.43 -11.42
CA ILE A 130 -12.85 -27.52 -10.62
C ILE A 130 -12.76 -26.69 -9.34
N GLY A 131 -11.66 -26.80 -8.58
CA GLY A 131 -11.48 -26.05 -7.34
C GLY A 131 -11.43 -24.53 -7.54
N SER A 132 -10.73 -24.06 -8.57
CA SER A 132 -10.69 -22.62 -8.90
C SER A 132 -12.06 -22.11 -9.33
N SER A 133 -12.74 -22.81 -10.25
CA SER A 133 -14.05 -22.36 -10.73
C SER A 133 -15.12 -22.41 -9.65
N LEU A 134 -15.08 -23.40 -8.74
CA LEU A 134 -16.00 -23.46 -7.60
C LEU A 134 -15.82 -22.24 -6.68
N LEU A 135 -14.59 -21.94 -6.30
CA LEU A 135 -14.29 -20.81 -5.42
C LEU A 135 -14.58 -19.46 -6.11
N GLU A 136 -14.20 -19.27 -7.38
CA GLU A 136 -14.51 -18.05 -8.13
C GLU A 136 -16.01 -17.79 -8.15
N LYS A 137 -16.81 -18.79 -8.53
CA LYS A 137 -18.27 -18.66 -8.64
C LYS A 137 -18.94 -18.47 -7.28
N LEU A 138 -18.46 -19.14 -6.24
CA LEU A 138 -18.88 -18.87 -4.87
C LEU A 138 -18.63 -17.40 -4.54
N LEU A 139 -17.37 -16.96 -4.59
CA LEU A 139 -16.97 -15.61 -4.20
C LEU A 139 -17.70 -14.55 -5.03
N GLU A 140 -17.85 -14.73 -6.34
CA GLU A 140 -18.67 -13.85 -7.19
C GLU A 140 -20.12 -13.77 -6.69
N GLY A 141 -20.75 -14.93 -6.44
CA GLY A 141 -22.17 -15.02 -6.08
C GLY A 141 -22.54 -14.40 -4.74
N ILE A 142 -21.61 -14.33 -3.78
CA ILE A 142 -21.87 -13.82 -2.42
C ILE A 142 -21.05 -12.59 -2.04
N SER A 143 -20.16 -12.12 -2.91
CA SER A 143 -19.26 -11.01 -2.63
C SER A 143 -19.93 -9.71 -2.17
N HIS A 144 -21.20 -9.48 -2.50
CA HIS A 144 -21.94 -8.29 -2.09
C HIS A 144 -22.30 -8.29 -0.59
N ASP A 145 -22.38 -9.48 0.01
CA ASP A 145 -22.81 -9.66 1.39
C ASP A 145 -21.64 -9.67 2.40
N TYR A 146 -20.40 -9.78 1.90
CA TYR A 146 -19.20 -9.93 2.71
C TYR A 146 -18.10 -8.97 2.27
N ASP A 147 -17.34 -8.47 3.23
CA ASP A 147 -16.23 -7.55 3.01
C ASP A 147 -14.91 -8.31 2.84
N GLU A 148 -14.74 -9.43 3.55
CA GLU A 148 -13.53 -10.24 3.54
C GLU A 148 -13.84 -11.74 3.38
N PHE A 149 -12.91 -12.42 2.72
CA PHE A 149 -12.89 -13.86 2.56
C PHE A 149 -11.66 -14.43 3.24
N HIS A 150 -11.86 -15.34 4.18
CA HIS A 150 -10.80 -15.97 4.95
C HIS A 150 -10.68 -17.44 4.56
N VAL A 151 -9.44 -17.93 4.48
CA VAL A 151 -9.18 -19.36 4.33
C VAL A 151 -7.89 -19.74 5.03
N LEU A 152 -7.87 -20.92 5.64
CA LEU A 152 -6.67 -21.50 6.24
C LEU A 152 -6.18 -22.65 5.37
N ALA A 153 -4.87 -22.72 5.16
CA ALA A 153 -4.22 -23.86 4.52
C ALA A 153 -3.08 -24.37 5.37
N ARG A 154 -2.89 -25.70 5.43
CA ARG A 154 -1.67 -26.25 6.01
C ARG A 154 -0.46 -25.84 5.17
N HIS A 155 0.65 -25.53 5.82
CA HIS A 155 1.88 -25.09 5.14
C HIS A 155 2.43 -26.13 4.14
N GLN A 156 2.11 -27.42 4.30
CA GLN A 156 2.49 -28.46 3.35
C GLN A 156 1.57 -28.57 2.14
N ASN A 157 0.48 -27.80 2.04
CA ASN A 157 -0.47 -27.91 0.93
C ASN A 157 -0.16 -26.90 -0.19
N ASP A 158 0.93 -27.14 -0.91
CA ASP A 158 1.37 -26.27 -2.02
C ASP A 158 0.27 -26.07 -3.08
N ALA A 159 -0.55 -27.09 -3.32
CA ALA A 159 -1.65 -27.02 -4.28
C ALA A 159 -2.73 -26.01 -3.84
N ALA A 160 -3.14 -26.05 -2.57
CA ALA A 160 -4.11 -25.11 -2.02
C ALA A 160 -3.54 -23.68 -1.93
N MET A 161 -2.29 -23.53 -1.47
CA MET A 161 -1.64 -22.21 -1.39
C MET A 161 -1.52 -21.56 -2.78
N ASN A 162 -1.10 -22.32 -3.79
CA ASN A 162 -1.04 -21.83 -5.17
C ASN A 162 -2.43 -21.46 -5.72
N LEU A 163 -3.45 -22.26 -5.41
CA LEU A 163 -4.83 -21.95 -5.77
C LEU A 163 -5.29 -20.63 -5.16
N TYR A 164 -5.10 -20.42 -3.85
CA TYR A 164 -5.52 -19.19 -3.18
C TYR A 164 -4.78 -17.96 -3.71
N ASN A 165 -3.47 -18.07 -3.95
CA ASN A 165 -2.70 -17.00 -4.57
C ASN A 165 -3.22 -16.65 -5.98
N GLN A 166 -3.54 -17.67 -6.82
CA GLN A 166 -4.12 -17.46 -8.15
C GLN A 166 -5.47 -16.75 -8.09
N LEU A 167 -6.26 -17.04 -7.04
CA LEU A 167 -7.55 -16.40 -6.81
C LEU A 167 -7.43 -15.00 -6.18
N GLY A 168 -6.22 -14.47 -5.98
CA GLY A 168 -5.99 -13.14 -5.43
C GLY A 168 -6.11 -13.04 -3.92
N PHE A 169 -6.04 -14.16 -3.19
CA PHE A 169 -5.80 -14.12 -1.76
C PHE A 169 -4.34 -13.73 -1.48
N SER A 170 -4.12 -13.06 -0.36
CA SER A 170 -2.81 -12.74 0.17
C SER A 170 -2.60 -13.40 1.52
N VAL A 171 -1.36 -13.74 1.85
CA VAL A 171 -1.02 -14.25 3.20
C VAL A 171 -1.37 -13.19 4.23
N SER A 172 -2.03 -13.60 5.30
CA SER A 172 -2.49 -12.74 6.38
C SER A 172 -1.77 -13.03 7.71
N ASN A 173 -2.19 -12.37 8.77
CA ASN A 173 -1.61 -12.51 10.10
C ASN A 173 -2.02 -13.85 10.76
N ALA A 174 -1.09 -14.43 11.54
CA ALA A 174 -1.30 -15.58 12.42
C ALA A 174 -2.51 -15.43 13.36
N LYS A 175 -2.87 -14.20 13.76
CA LYS A 175 -4.07 -13.94 14.57
C LYS A 175 -5.36 -14.52 13.98
N ILE A 176 -5.47 -14.59 12.65
CA ILE A 176 -6.64 -15.21 11.99
C ILE A 176 -6.65 -16.73 12.20
N VAL A 177 -5.48 -17.36 12.22
CA VAL A 177 -5.35 -18.79 12.49
C VAL A 177 -5.82 -19.09 13.92
N GLU A 178 -5.35 -18.31 14.88
CA GLU A 178 -5.71 -18.43 16.30
C GLU A 178 -7.19 -18.15 16.55
N LYS A 179 -7.77 -17.15 15.86
CA LYS A 179 -9.20 -16.81 15.93
C LYS A 179 -10.10 -18.00 15.66
N TYR A 180 -9.69 -18.89 14.75
CA TYR A 180 -10.45 -20.10 14.40
C TYR A 180 -9.98 -21.34 15.19
N GLY A 181 -9.16 -21.17 16.22
CA GLY A 181 -8.72 -22.25 17.10
C GLY A 181 -7.60 -23.13 16.51
N TYR A 182 -6.95 -22.69 15.44
CA TYR A 182 -5.87 -23.47 14.82
C TYR A 182 -4.49 -23.00 15.30
N ASN A 183 -3.51 -23.90 15.16
CA ASN A 183 -2.11 -23.61 15.49
C ASN A 183 -1.40 -22.91 14.30
N PRO A 184 -0.87 -21.68 14.48
CA PRO A 184 -0.10 -20.96 13.46
C PRO A 184 1.13 -21.72 12.93
N MET A 185 1.67 -22.66 13.70
CA MET A 185 2.77 -23.53 13.25
C MET A 185 2.34 -24.52 12.17
N ARG A 186 1.04 -24.79 12.04
CA ARG A 186 0.48 -25.76 11.08
C ARG A 186 -0.19 -25.07 9.91
N TYR A 187 -0.87 -23.97 10.18
CA TYR A 187 -1.72 -23.31 9.21
C TYR A 187 -1.21 -21.91 8.88
N ILE A 188 -1.37 -21.56 7.60
CA ILE A 188 -1.17 -20.23 7.07
C ILE A 188 -2.56 -19.66 6.78
N SER A 189 -2.81 -18.44 7.22
CA SER A 189 -4.03 -17.70 6.90
C SER A 189 -3.87 -16.95 5.58
N PHE A 190 -4.94 -16.97 4.79
CA PHE A 190 -5.06 -16.23 3.55
C PHE A 190 -6.32 -15.37 3.63
N THR A 191 -6.20 -14.11 3.23
CA THR A 191 -7.32 -13.18 3.14
C THR A 191 -7.46 -12.62 1.74
N LYS A 192 -8.70 -12.46 1.31
CA LYS A 192 -9.04 -11.74 0.08
C LYS A 192 -10.13 -10.73 0.41
N GLN A 193 -9.91 -9.50 -0.04
CA GLN A 193 -10.91 -8.45 0.09
C GLN A 193 -11.98 -8.66 -0.99
N SER A 194 -13.25 -8.53 -0.61
CA SER A 194 -14.34 -8.60 -1.57
C SER A 194 -14.16 -7.51 -2.62
N PRO A 195 -14.31 -7.80 -3.94
CA PRO A 195 -14.28 -6.76 -4.97
C PRO A 195 -15.42 -5.75 -4.79
N HIS A 196 -16.49 -6.15 -4.09
CA HIS A 196 -17.63 -5.34 -3.71
C HIS A 196 -17.49 -4.69 -2.32
N ARG A 197 -16.32 -4.79 -1.67
CA ARG A 197 -15.91 -3.93 -0.53
C ARG A 197 -15.97 -2.43 -0.88
N LYS A 198 -16.21 -2.09 -2.15
CA LYS A 198 -16.85 -0.84 -2.51
C LYS A 198 -18.36 -0.91 -2.23
N GLN A 199 -18.76 -0.70 -0.98
CA GLN A 199 -19.81 0.30 -0.84
C GLN A 199 -19.30 1.51 -1.62
N VAL A 200 -20.03 1.91 -2.66
CA VAL A 200 -19.78 3.18 -3.33
C VAL A 200 -19.89 4.20 -2.22
N PHE A 201 -18.74 4.66 -1.74
CA PHE A 201 -18.68 5.63 -0.66
C PHE A 201 -19.29 6.89 -1.23
N ASP A 202 -20.59 7.06 -0.97
CA ASP A 202 -21.33 8.17 -1.49
C ASP A 202 -21.07 9.35 -0.57
N THR A 203 -20.20 10.24 -1.01
CA THR A 203 -19.88 11.46 -0.27
C THR A 203 -21.10 12.33 0.02
N LYS A 204 -22.23 12.12 -0.68
CA LYS A 204 -23.49 12.82 -0.43
C LYS A 204 -24.21 12.36 0.84
N LYS A 205 -23.93 11.14 1.31
CA LYS A 205 -24.47 10.61 2.59
C LYS A 205 -23.64 11.01 3.80
N ILE A 206 -22.58 11.79 3.59
CA ILE A 206 -21.74 12.29 4.66
C ILE A 206 -22.41 13.52 5.24
N GLU A 207 -22.70 13.43 6.53
CA GLU A 207 -23.10 14.56 7.35
C GLU A 207 -21.91 14.93 8.25
N PHE A 208 -21.86 16.16 8.75
CA PHE A 208 -20.90 16.52 9.77
C PHE A 208 -21.55 17.29 10.90
N THR A 209 -21.08 17.03 12.11
CA THR A 209 -21.52 17.66 13.35
C THR A 209 -20.31 18.25 14.08
N GLU A 210 -20.55 19.13 15.05
CA GLU A 210 -19.50 19.46 16.02
C GLU A 210 -19.26 18.25 16.94
N PHE A 211 -18.11 18.24 17.62
CA PHE A 211 -17.79 17.17 18.56
C PHE A 211 -18.59 17.32 19.85
N GLU A 212 -19.37 16.30 20.19
CA GLU A 212 -20.25 16.30 21.36
C GLU A 212 -19.89 15.19 22.36
N ALA A 213 -20.49 15.23 23.55
CA ALA A 213 -20.28 14.26 24.64
C ALA A 213 -20.45 12.80 24.18
N GLU A 214 -21.43 12.55 23.33
CA GLU A 214 -21.73 11.22 22.79
C GLU A 214 -20.62 10.66 21.89
N ASN A 215 -19.71 11.49 21.39
CA ASN A 215 -18.59 11.07 20.55
C ASN A 215 -17.29 10.85 21.34
N GLU A 216 -17.24 11.16 22.63
CA GLU A 216 -16.01 11.10 23.43
C GLU A 216 -15.41 9.68 23.45
N GLU A 217 -16.20 8.67 23.82
CA GLU A 217 -15.71 7.30 23.94
C GLU A 217 -15.33 6.70 22.58
N TRP A 218 -16.09 7.05 21.53
CA TRP A 218 -15.73 6.69 20.16
C TRP A 218 -14.39 7.30 19.76
N PHE A 219 -14.17 8.58 20.04
CA PHE A 219 -12.91 9.27 19.74
C PHE A 219 -11.73 8.62 20.45
N ARG A 220 -11.86 8.35 21.76
CA ARG A 220 -10.83 7.65 22.56
C ARG A 220 -10.47 6.31 21.92
N THR A 221 -11.48 5.51 21.60
CA THR A 221 -11.32 4.18 21.02
C THR A 221 -10.63 4.25 19.65
N GLN A 222 -11.11 5.11 18.75
CA GLN A 222 -10.58 5.20 17.39
C GLN A 222 -9.17 5.81 17.35
N MET A 223 -8.92 6.88 18.11
CA MET A 223 -7.59 7.48 18.20
C MET A 223 -6.59 6.48 18.76
N LYS A 224 -6.92 5.78 19.85
CA LYS A 224 -6.04 4.75 20.43
C LYS A 224 -5.71 3.66 19.42
N SER A 225 -6.71 3.17 18.68
CA SER A 225 -6.52 2.18 17.61
C SER A 225 -5.60 2.69 16.49
N ILE A 226 -5.85 3.91 15.99
CA ILE A 226 -5.06 4.52 14.91
C ILE A 226 -3.61 4.74 15.34
N TYR A 227 -3.38 5.28 16.54
CA TYR A 227 -2.05 5.50 17.06
C TYR A 227 -1.31 4.18 17.31
N LYS A 228 -1.98 3.17 17.86
CA LYS A 228 -1.40 1.83 18.06
C LYS A 228 -1.02 1.17 16.73
N ASN A 229 -1.84 1.29 15.70
CA ASN A 229 -1.52 0.77 14.37
C ASN A 229 -0.39 1.54 13.68
N THR A 230 -0.34 2.86 13.85
CA THR A 230 0.65 3.73 13.18
C THR A 230 2.03 3.63 13.83
N TYR A 231 2.07 3.58 15.17
CA TYR A 231 3.30 3.74 15.95
C TYR A 231 3.65 2.52 16.82
N GLY A 232 2.75 1.55 16.98
CA GLY A 232 3.00 0.37 17.81
C GLY A 232 4.20 -0.44 17.35
N THR A 233 4.43 -0.53 16.04
CA THR A 233 5.50 -1.36 15.44
C THR A 233 6.76 -0.58 15.05
N LYS A 234 6.81 0.74 15.30
CA LYS A 234 7.92 1.61 14.89
C LYS A 234 8.54 2.31 16.09
N SER A 235 9.81 2.66 15.99
CA SER A 235 10.40 3.64 16.89
C SER A 235 10.06 5.06 16.43
N PHE A 236 9.85 5.97 17.36
CA PHE A 236 9.57 7.37 17.03
C PHE A 236 10.00 8.31 18.15
N ILE A 237 10.24 9.57 17.78
CA ILE A 237 10.68 10.61 18.72
C ILE A 237 9.44 11.39 19.17
N ILE A 238 9.32 11.58 20.48
CA ILE A 238 8.31 12.43 21.12
C ILE A 238 9.00 13.57 21.86
N GLN A 239 8.27 14.65 22.09
CA GLN A 239 8.68 15.72 22.99
C GLN A 239 7.93 15.54 24.32
N LYS A 240 8.67 15.40 25.43
CA LYS A 240 8.11 15.29 26.79
C LYS A 240 8.88 16.23 27.71
N SER A 241 8.19 17.16 28.36
CA SER A 241 8.79 18.10 29.33
C SER A 241 10.05 18.83 28.84
N ASN A 242 10.02 19.33 27.59
CA ASN A 242 11.13 19.99 26.87
C ASN A 242 12.31 19.08 26.45
N GLU A 243 12.26 17.79 26.73
CA GLU A 243 13.26 16.81 26.27
C GLU A 243 12.73 16.00 25.09
N LEU A 244 13.68 15.51 24.28
CA LEU A 244 13.38 14.62 23.15
C LEU A 244 13.62 13.19 23.59
N ILE A 245 12.56 12.39 23.58
CA ILE A 245 12.60 10.99 23.98
C ILE A 245 12.34 10.14 22.75
N THR A 246 13.22 9.16 22.49
CA THR A 246 12.98 8.15 21.47
C THR A 246 12.25 6.98 22.11
N LEU A 247 11.01 6.73 21.70
CA LEU A 247 10.28 5.52 22.07
C LEU A 247 10.71 4.39 21.12
N GLY A 248 11.31 3.34 21.68
CA GLY A 248 11.75 2.16 20.93
C GLY A 248 10.60 1.29 20.45
N ILE A 249 10.87 0.26 19.65
CA ILE A 249 9.84 -0.70 19.21
C ILE A 249 9.21 -1.37 20.44
N ASP A 250 10.04 -1.74 21.41
CA ASP A 250 9.66 -2.51 22.61
C ASP A 250 9.09 -1.66 23.77
N SER A 251 9.03 -0.33 23.62
CA SER A 251 8.47 0.60 24.62
C SER A 251 6.94 0.62 24.61
N ILE A 252 6.30 -0.54 24.76
CA ILE A 252 4.83 -0.69 24.62
C ILE A 252 4.09 0.16 25.64
N THR A 253 4.51 0.12 26.91
CA THR A 253 3.86 0.86 28.01
C THR A 253 4.00 2.37 27.82
N GLU A 254 5.21 2.86 27.52
CA GLU A 254 5.45 4.29 27.33
C GLU A 254 4.72 4.84 26.10
N LYS A 255 4.57 4.02 25.05
CA LYS A 255 3.74 4.36 23.89
C LYS A 255 2.27 4.47 24.28
N GLU A 256 1.74 3.52 25.04
CA GLU A 256 0.33 3.56 25.47
C GLU A 256 0.05 4.76 26.38
N GLU A 257 0.95 5.07 27.33
CA GLU A 257 0.86 6.27 28.17
C GLU A 257 0.85 7.55 27.33
N TRP A 258 1.79 7.68 26.40
CA TRP A 258 1.88 8.85 25.53
C TRP A 258 0.65 8.98 24.61
N ILE A 259 0.11 7.87 24.08
CA ILE A 259 -1.12 7.90 23.28
C ILE A 259 -2.30 8.40 24.11
N ASN A 260 -2.46 7.89 25.34
CA ASN A 260 -3.53 8.33 26.22
C ASN A 260 -3.38 9.83 26.56
N GLU A 261 -2.16 10.29 26.87
CA GLU A 261 -1.87 11.70 27.14
C GLU A 261 -2.26 12.61 25.98
N ILE A 262 -1.93 12.24 24.73
CA ILE A 262 -2.31 13.00 23.53
C ILE A 262 -3.83 13.05 23.37
N ILE A 263 -4.53 11.94 23.62
CA ILE A 263 -5.99 11.87 23.53
C ILE A 263 -6.64 12.77 24.58
N GLU A 264 -6.20 12.72 25.85
CA GLU A 264 -6.72 13.58 26.91
C GLU A 264 -6.46 15.06 26.61
N ASN A 265 -5.27 15.39 26.12
CA ASN A 265 -4.95 16.77 25.76
C ASN A 265 -5.87 17.29 24.65
N CYS A 266 -6.15 16.48 23.62
CA CYS A 266 -7.11 16.84 22.57
C CYS A 266 -8.52 17.04 23.14
N LEU A 267 -9.00 16.11 23.97
CA LEU A 267 -10.33 16.22 24.57
C LEU A 267 -10.43 17.45 25.49
N ASN A 268 -9.38 17.74 26.24
CA ASN A 268 -9.37 18.91 27.10
C ASN A 268 -9.42 20.22 26.29
N GLU A 269 -8.64 20.34 25.22
CA GLU A 269 -8.55 21.58 24.43
C GLU A 269 -9.74 21.84 23.50
N PHE A 270 -10.42 20.78 23.04
CA PHE A 270 -11.50 20.89 22.05
C PHE A 270 -12.89 20.63 22.62
N TYR A 271 -13.01 20.03 23.80
CA TYR A 271 -14.29 19.60 24.35
C TYR A 271 -14.49 19.99 25.82
N ILE A 272 -13.61 19.59 26.74
CA ILE A 272 -13.81 19.84 28.18
C ILE A 272 -13.62 21.32 28.52
N ASN A 273 -12.54 21.92 28.03
CA ASN A 273 -12.19 23.33 28.24
C ASN A 273 -11.84 23.97 26.88
N PRO A 274 -12.84 24.11 25.98
CA PRO A 274 -12.58 24.51 24.61
C PRO A 274 -11.95 25.89 24.54
N LYS A 275 -10.74 25.96 23.98
CA LYS A 275 -10.03 27.23 23.81
C LYS A 275 -10.74 28.09 22.75
N PRO A 276 -10.78 29.43 22.90
CA PRO A 276 -11.35 30.29 21.86
C PRO A 276 -10.72 30.03 20.49
N GLY A 277 -11.56 29.82 19.48
CA GLY A 277 -11.12 29.52 18.11
C GLY A 277 -10.87 28.03 17.83
N PHE A 278 -10.80 27.16 18.86
CA PHE A 278 -10.70 25.72 18.66
C PHE A 278 -12.06 25.15 18.26
N LYS A 279 -12.07 24.34 17.20
CA LYS A 279 -13.26 23.76 16.60
C LYS A 279 -12.99 22.32 16.19
N SER A 280 -14.08 21.57 16.05
CA SER A 280 -14.06 20.16 15.69
C SER A 280 -15.14 19.87 14.66
N LEU A 281 -14.87 18.93 13.77
CA LEU A 281 -15.85 18.40 12.83
C LEU A 281 -15.80 16.88 12.85
N VAL A 282 -16.89 16.26 13.27
CA VAL A 282 -17.11 14.81 13.20
C VAL A 282 -17.88 14.52 11.93
N PHE A 283 -17.31 13.68 11.07
CA PHE A 283 -17.93 13.26 9.83
C PHE A 283 -18.65 11.94 10.07
N ASN A 284 -19.94 11.92 9.78
CA ASN A 284 -20.82 10.78 9.97
C ASN A 284 -21.23 10.21 8.61
N TYR A 285 -21.21 8.90 8.46
CA TYR A 285 -21.79 8.19 7.31
C TYR A 285 -22.85 7.25 7.83
N GLU A 286 -24.10 7.47 7.39
CA GLU A 286 -25.26 6.71 7.86
C GLU A 286 -25.38 6.70 9.41
N LYS A 287 -25.16 7.87 10.02
CA LYS A 287 -25.17 8.12 11.48
C LYS A 287 -24.02 7.49 12.28
N GLN A 288 -23.04 6.85 11.62
CA GLN A 288 -21.84 6.39 12.28
C GLN A 288 -20.69 7.38 12.08
N PRO A 289 -19.98 7.79 13.14
CA PRO A 289 -18.81 8.65 13.01
C PRO A 289 -17.64 7.88 12.37
N ILE A 290 -17.08 8.44 11.29
CA ILE A 290 -16.06 7.81 10.43
C ILE A 290 -14.76 8.59 10.31
N ALA A 291 -14.78 9.87 10.68
CA ALA A 291 -13.60 10.72 10.78
C ALA A 291 -13.87 11.87 11.76
N CYS A 292 -12.83 12.43 12.36
CA CYS A 292 -12.93 13.74 12.97
C CYS A 292 -11.66 14.57 12.77
N PHE A 293 -11.89 15.87 12.64
CA PHE A 293 -10.89 16.86 12.33
C PHE A 293 -10.95 17.96 13.38
N LEU A 294 -9.81 18.19 14.04
CA LEU A 294 -9.64 19.20 15.08
C LEU A 294 -8.80 20.34 14.53
N PHE A 295 -9.28 21.57 14.62
CA PHE A 295 -8.61 22.73 14.04
C PHE A 295 -8.86 24.01 14.84
N GLU A 296 -7.90 24.92 14.80
CA GLU A 296 -7.94 26.23 15.44
C GLU A 296 -8.11 27.32 14.38
N VAL A 297 -9.12 28.17 14.54
CA VAL A 297 -9.41 29.32 13.69
C VAL A 297 -8.78 30.57 14.32
N LYS A 298 -7.82 31.18 13.63
CA LYS A 298 -7.21 32.48 13.98
C LYS A 298 -7.63 33.55 12.99
N ASN A 299 -7.22 34.80 13.21
CA ASN A 299 -7.67 35.95 12.42
C ASN A 299 -7.43 35.80 10.90
N ASP A 300 -6.30 35.20 10.49
CA ASP A 300 -5.88 35.12 9.09
C ASP A 300 -5.55 33.70 8.62
N PHE A 301 -5.63 32.69 9.50
CA PHE A 301 -5.42 31.29 9.12
C PHE A 301 -6.19 30.29 9.98
N ILE A 302 -6.35 29.08 9.44
CA ILE A 302 -6.81 27.90 10.16
C ILE A 302 -5.62 26.96 10.35
N ASN A 303 -5.39 26.50 11.58
CA ASN A 303 -4.39 25.50 11.91
C ASN A 303 -5.08 24.15 12.16
N VAL A 304 -4.85 23.16 11.30
CA VAL A 304 -5.34 21.80 11.51
C VAL A 304 -4.43 21.14 12.55
N VAL A 305 -5.00 20.90 13.73
CA VAL A 305 -4.29 20.38 14.89
C VAL A 305 -4.19 18.85 14.82
N GLU A 306 -5.31 18.19 14.51
CA GLU A 306 -5.37 16.74 14.40
C GLU A 306 -6.39 16.32 13.34
N ALA A 307 -6.10 15.22 12.65
CA ALA A 307 -6.96 14.70 11.60
C ALA A 307 -6.95 13.18 11.61
N PHE A 308 -8.10 12.57 11.86
CA PHE A 308 -8.21 11.11 11.87
C PHE A 308 -9.37 10.62 11.02
N VAL A 309 -9.15 9.47 10.39
CA VAL A 309 -10.11 8.78 9.54
C VAL A 309 -10.00 7.29 9.86
N ILE A 310 -11.14 6.66 10.15
CA ILE A 310 -11.22 5.21 10.37
C ILE A 310 -10.66 4.50 9.14
N GLU A 311 -9.89 3.44 9.38
CA GLU A 311 -9.06 2.79 8.36
C GLU A 311 -9.83 2.42 7.08
N GLU A 312 -11.04 1.89 7.24
CA GLU A 312 -11.95 1.49 6.16
C GLU A 312 -12.40 2.66 5.25
N TYR A 313 -12.38 3.88 5.79
CA TYR A 313 -12.81 5.10 5.11
C TYR A 313 -11.63 5.95 4.59
N ARG A 314 -10.39 5.48 4.77
CA ARG A 314 -9.20 6.14 4.21
C ARG A 314 -9.21 6.08 2.69
N ALA A 315 -8.55 7.06 2.06
CA ALA A 315 -8.53 7.24 0.60
C ALA A 315 -9.91 7.42 -0.07
N LYS A 316 -10.99 7.65 0.70
CA LYS A 316 -12.33 7.94 0.17
C LYS A 316 -12.62 9.43 -0.04
N GLY A 317 -11.60 10.29 0.03
CA GLY A 317 -11.74 11.72 -0.20
C GLY A 317 -12.23 12.54 1.01
N LEU A 318 -12.36 11.94 2.19
CA LEU A 318 -12.80 12.63 3.42
C LEU A 318 -11.96 13.85 3.78
N PHE A 319 -10.63 13.73 3.71
CA PHE A 319 -9.75 14.87 3.99
C PHE A 319 -9.95 16.02 2.98
N LYS A 320 -10.21 15.69 1.70
CA LYS A 320 -10.55 16.68 0.68
C LYS A 320 -11.88 17.37 0.99
N LEU A 321 -12.88 16.61 1.42
CA LEU A 321 -14.17 17.15 1.84
C LEU A 321 -14.01 18.08 3.04
N PHE A 322 -13.26 17.68 4.08
CA PHE A 322 -12.92 18.53 5.22
C PHE A 322 -12.27 19.86 4.81
N ILE A 323 -11.21 19.83 3.98
CA ILE A 323 -10.57 21.06 3.51
C ILE A 323 -11.54 21.95 2.74
N SER A 324 -12.44 21.38 1.93
CA SER A 324 -13.50 22.13 1.25
C SER A 324 -14.46 22.78 2.25
N THR A 325 -14.86 22.05 3.29
CA THR A 325 -15.76 22.54 4.35
C THR A 325 -15.15 23.74 5.07
N ILE A 326 -13.90 23.64 5.54
CA ILE A 326 -13.26 24.73 6.28
C ILE A 326 -12.81 25.89 5.38
N SER A 327 -12.69 25.70 4.07
CA SER A 327 -12.40 26.79 3.12
C SER A 327 -13.54 27.82 3.04
N SER A 328 -14.76 27.48 3.50
CA SER A 328 -15.88 28.43 3.61
C SER A 328 -15.60 29.59 4.55
N TYR A 329 -14.68 29.42 5.52
CA TYR A 329 -14.25 30.46 6.45
C TYR A 329 -13.48 31.61 5.77
N LYS A 330 -13.18 31.54 4.48
CA LYS A 330 -12.64 32.68 3.71
C LYS A 330 -13.46 33.96 3.87
N ASN A 331 -14.79 33.83 4.03
CA ASN A 331 -15.68 34.98 4.22
C ASN A 331 -15.46 35.69 5.58
N ALA A 332 -14.77 35.04 6.52
CA ALA A 332 -14.40 35.59 7.81
C ALA A 332 -12.97 36.18 7.83
N GLY A 333 -12.34 36.36 6.67
CA GLY A 333 -10.98 36.94 6.56
C GLY A 333 -9.83 35.93 6.65
N ILE A 334 -10.13 34.63 6.68
CA ILE A 334 -9.13 33.56 6.67
C ILE A 334 -8.45 33.47 5.31
N LYS A 335 -7.12 33.54 5.31
CA LYS A 335 -6.28 33.51 4.11
C LYS A 335 -5.59 32.18 3.90
N ASN A 336 -5.22 31.50 4.97
CA ASN A 336 -4.41 30.29 4.89
C ASN A 336 -5.01 29.11 5.67
N ILE A 337 -4.73 27.90 5.20
CA ILE A 337 -4.85 26.66 5.98
C ILE A 337 -3.44 26.14 6.19
N ILE A 338 -3.09 25.88 7.45
CA ILE A 338 -1.82 25.30 7.89
C ILE A 338 -2.12 23.92 8.48
N ILE A 339 -1.30 22.94 8.12
CA ILE A 339 -1.39 21.57 8.63
C ILE A 339 0.00 21.15 9.07
N ASN A 340 0.16 20.73 10.32
CA ASN A 340 1.43 20.20 10.80
C ASN A 340 1.43 18.68 10.64
N VAL A 341 2.14 18.18 9.63
CA VAL A 341 2.19 16.74 9.33
C VAL A 341 3.48 16.17 9.89
N ARG A 342 3.41 15.11 10.69
CA ARG A 342 4.62 14.44 11.18
C ARG A 342 5.46 13.91 10.02
N HIS A 343 6.79 14.04 10.10
CA HIS A 343 7.72 13.58 9.04
C HIS A 343 7.53 12.11 8.66
N GLN A 344 7.10 11.28 9.61
CA GLN A 344 6.89 9.85 9.43
C GLN A 344 5.54 9.49 8.77
N ASN A 345 4.64 10.46 8.59
CA ASN A 345 3.32 10.25 7.97
C ASN A 345 3.37 10.57 6.47
N GLU A 346 4.04 9.71 5.71
CA GLU A 346 4.23 9.87 4.26
C GLU A 346 2.91 9.98 3.49
N ILE A 347 1.89 9.22 3.91
CA ILE A 347 0.56 9.24 3.29
C ILE A 347 -0.04 10.63 3.36
N MET A 348 0.03 11.28 4.52
CA MET A 348 -0.52 12.61 4.72
C MET A 348 0.29 13.69 3.99
N LEU A 349 1.62 13.56 3.95
CA LEU A 349 2.48 14.45 3.16
C LEU A 349 2.15 14.39 1.67
N GLN A 350 1.97 13.18 1.12
CA GLN A 350 1.55 13.01 -0.27
C GLN A 350 0.13 13.55 -0.51
N CYS A 351 -0.79 13.31 0.42
CA CYS A 351 -2.17 13.79 0.34
C CYS A 351 -2.23 15.33 0.28
N THR A 352 -1.59 16.01 1.23
CA THR A 352 -1.53 17.48 1.31
C THR A 352 -0.83 18.08 0.09
N THR A 353 0.28 17.50 -0.36
CA THR A 353 0.98 17.93 -1.58
C THR A 353 0.08 17.84 -2.82
N LYS A 354 -0.63 16.72 -3.01
CA LYS A 354 -1.59 16.55 -4.12
C LYS A 354 -2.77 17.52 -4.05
N MET A 355 -3.08 18.02 -2.86
CA MET A 355 -4.12 19.03 -2.63
C MET A 355 -3.63 20.46 -2.81
N GLY A 356 -2.37 20.66 -3.23
CA GLY A 356 -1.78 21.97 -3.49
C GLY A 356 -1.25 22.68 -2.24
N PHE A 357 -1.03 21.96 -1.14
CA PHE A 357 -0.28 22.52 -0.02
C PHE A 357 1.21 22.54 -0.35
N HIS A 358 1.91 23.58 0.12
CA HIS A 358 3.36 23.73 0.01
C HIS A 358 4.00 23.73 1.40
N ILE A 359 5.28 23.36 1.48
CA ILE A 359 6.01 23.34 2.74
C ILE A 359 6.24 24.78 3.22
N ASN A 360 5.80 25.10 4.43
CA ASN A 360 6.18 26.29 5.17
C ASN A 360 7.39 25.94 6.06
N ALA A 361 8.59 26.26 5.57
CA ALA A 361 9.83 25.97 6.27
C ALA A 361 9.96 26.70 7.62
N ASN A 362 9.40 27.90 7.74
CA ASN A 362 9.50 28.72 8.95
C ASN A 362 8.67 28.16 10.12
N SER A 363 7.60 27.43 9.80
CA SER A 363 6.73 26.79 10.79
C SER A 363 7.02 25.29 10.94
N SER A 364 7.96 24.74 10.16
CA SER A 364 8.37 23.34 10.28
C SER A 364 9.29 23.14 11.48
N SER A 365 9.29 21.94 12.05
CA SER A 365 10.11 21.57 13.21
C SER A 365 10.80 20.23 12.95
N LEU A 366 11.57 19.75 13.93
CA LEU A 366 12.13 18.40 13.90
C LEU A 366 11.04 17.31 13.85
N PHE A 367 9.80 17.61 14.31
CA PHE A 367 8.71 16.63 14.43
C PHE A 367 7.74 16.68 13.25
N HIS A 368 7.50 17.87 12.71
CA HIS A 368 6.50 18.08 11.68
C HIS A 368 7.03 18.90 10.50
N VAL A 369 6.52 18.57 9.32
CA VAL A 369 6.50 19.45 8.15
C VAL A 369 5.23 20.29 8.25
N SER A 370 5.38 21.60 8.37
CA SER A 370 4.23 22.50 8.28
C SER A 370 3.87 22.69 6.80
N MET A 371 2.64 22.34 6.44
CA MET A 371 2.11 22.41 5.08
C MET A 371 1.08 23.54 5.04
N GLN A 372 1.25 24.50 4.13
CA GLN A 372 0.38 25.67 4.01
C GLN A 372 -0.32 25.70 2.64
N LYS A 373 -1.57 26.16 2.63
CA LYS A 373 -2.35 26.44 1.42
C LYS A 373 -3.08 27.77 1.56
N ASN A 374 -2.93 28.64 0.57
CA ASN A 374 -3.68 29.89 0.49
C ASN A 374 -5.10 29.61 -0.05
N ILE A 375 -6.12 30.17 0.58
CA ILE A 375 -7.54 30.04 0.22
C ILE A 375 -8.02 31.24 -0.62
N GLU A 376 -7.35 32.39 -0.54
CA GLU A 376 -7.63 33.59 -1.33
C GLU A 376 -7.06 33.44 -2.75
N ASN A 377 -7.83 32.84 -3.67
CA ASN A 377 -7.69 32.98 -5.13
C ASN A 377 -6.30 32.73 -5.75
N PHE A 378 -5.48 31.85 -5.19
CA PHE A 378 -4.31 31.33 -5.88
C PHE A 378 -4.61 29.96 -6.49
N GLU A 379 -4.94 29.95 -7.78
CA GLU A 379 -4.91 28.71 -8.55
C GLU A 379 -3.47 28.49 -9.02
N VAL A 380 -2.76 27.58 -8.34
CA VAL A 380 -1.47 27.09 -8.77
C VAL A 380 -1.70 25.77 -9.51
N ARG A 381 -1.61 25.80 -10.84
CA ARG A 381 -1.72 24.59 -11.67
C ARG A 381 -0.32 24.14 -12.07
N ILE A 382 -0.02 22.87 -11.79
CA ILE A 382 1.18 22.21 -12.30
C ILE A 382 0.82 21.64 -13.66
N ILE A 383 1.32 22.28 -14.73
CA ILE A 383 1.18 21.76 -16.09
C ILE A 383 2.41 20.92 -16.36
N SER A 384 2.23 19.65 -16.72
CA SER A 384 3.34 18.79 -17.16
C SER A 384 3.25 18.59 -18.66
N ALA A 385 4.25 19.07 -19.40
CA ALA A 385 4.37 18.80 -20.82
C ALA A 385 5.78 18.28 -21.10
N ARG A 386 5.86 17.07 -21.68
CA ARG A 386 7.13 16.43 -22.10
C ARG A 386 8.20 16.36 -20.99
N GLY A 387 7.78 16.19 -19.73
CA GLY A 387 8.68 16.04 -18.58
C GLY A 387 9.15 17.36 -17.94
N ILE A 388 8.67 18.51 -18.43
CA ILE A 388 8.90 19.82 -17.84
C ILE A 388 7.65 20.22 -17.05
N GLN A 389 7.84 20.58 -15.78
CA GLN A 389 6.78 21.09 -14.92
C GLN A 389 6.74 22.62 -15.01
N PHE A 390 5.59 23.15 -15.40
CA PHE A 390 5.28 24.56 -15.40
C PHE A 390 4.42 24.86 -14.18
N LEU A 391 4.69 25.98 -13.51
CA LEU A 391 3.80 26.51 -12.50
C LEU A 391 2.99 27.63 -13.15
N GLU A 392 1.73 27.37 -13.43
CA GLU A 392 0.78 28.40 -13.79
C GLU A 392 0.20 28.98 -12.51
N CYS A 393 0.43 30.28 -12.29
CA CYS A 393 -0.06 31.00 -11.11
C CYS A 393 -1.04 32.07 -11.57
N LYS A 394 -2.28 31.99 -11.10
CA LYS A 394 -3.27 33.05 -11.29
C LYS A 394 -3.33 33.92 -10.04
N ILE A 395 -3.01 35.20 -10.21
CA ILE A 395 -3.09 36.22 -9.15
C ILE A 395 -3.98 37.33 -9.70
N ASN A 396 -5.20 37.46 -9.19
CA ASN A 396 -6.22 38.36 -9.75
C ASN A 396 -6.55 38.03 -11.24
N GLU A 397 -6.75 39.04 -12.09
CA GLU A 397 -6.97 38.90 -13.55
C GLU A 397 -5.67 38.59 -14.35
N HIS A 398 -4.53 38.42 -13.68
CA HIS A 398 -3.24 38.21 -14.34
C HIS A 398 -2.77 36.76 -14.23
N GLU A 399 -2.40 36.17 -15.38
CA GLU A 399 -1.88 34.82 -15.52
C GLU A 399 -0.36 34.81 -15.71
N TRP A 400 0.34 34.12 -14.81
CA TRP A 400 1.80 34.02 -14.79
C TRP A 400 2.23 32.60 -15.10
N LEU A 401 3.20 32.42 -16.00
CA LEU A 401 3.83 31.14 -16.28
C LEU A 401 5.26 31.15 -15.73
N ILE A 402 5.54 30.35 -14.72
CA ILE A 402 6.85 30.24 -14.10
C ILE A 402 7.48 28.91 -14.51
N LEU A 403 8.66 28.97 -15.12
CA LEU A 403 9.46 27.81 -15.51
C LEU A 403 10.26 27.30 -14.30
N ASN A 404 9.99 26.07 -13.87
CA ASN A 404 10.79 25.41 -12.83
C ASN A 404 11.77 24.41 -13.48
N PHE A 405 13.06 24.77 -13.52
CA PHE A 405 14.13 23.85 -13.90
C PHE A 405 14.76 23.25 -12.64
N VAL A 406 14.47 21.96 -12.40
CA VAL A 406 15.21 21.07 -11.47
C VAL A 406 15.20 21.50 -9.98
N LYS A 407 14.51 20.71 -9.13
CA LYS A 407 14.73 20.52 -7.67
C LYS A 407 15.09 21.72 -6.77
N ASN A 408 14.88 22.96 -7.19
CA ASN A 408 15.00 24.15 -6.35
C ASN A 408 13.61 24.58 -5.89
N PHE A 409 13.43 24.65 -4.58
CA PHE A 409 12.16 25.01 -3.94
C PHE A 409 11.78 26.44 -4.30
N LEU A 410 10.60 26.60 -4.88
CA LEU A 410 9.98 27.89 -5.14
C LEU A 410 9.32 28.35 -3.84
N ASN A 411 9.87 29.38 -3.19
CA ASN A 411 9.22 30.01 -2.04
C ASN A 411 8.65 31.36 -2.47
N LEU A 412 7.36 31.57 -2.17
CA LEU A 412 6.66 32.82 -2.39
C LEU A 412 6.56 33.54 -1.04
N TYR A 413 7.18 34.72 -0.91
CA TYR A 413 7.09 35.53 0.30
C TYR A 413 6.72 36.96 -0.09
N GLN A 414 5.58 37.46 0.42
CA GLN A 414 5.10 38.84 0.22
C GLN A 414 5.09 39.32 -1.26
N ASN A 415 4.51 38.53 -2.18
CA ASN A 415 4.46 38.84 -3.61
C ASN A 415 5.82 38.88 -4.34
N VAL A 416 6.88 38.34 -3.73
CA VAL A 416 8.21 38.19 -4.33
C VAL A 416 8.57 36.71 -4.42
N ILE A 417 9.04 36.27 -5.59
CA ILE A 417 9.49 34.90 -5.85
C ILE A 417 10.97 34.80 -5.49
N PHE A 418 11.31 33.90 -4.56
CA PHE A 418 12.70 33.62 -4.20
C PHE A 418 13.14 32.26 -4.74
N PHE A 419 14.35 32.22 -5.30
CA PHE A 419 15.07 30.99 -5.61
C PHE A 419 16.13 30.75 -4.51
N THR A 420 16.21 29.54 -3.97
CA THR A 420 17.39 29.10 -3.21
C THR A 420 18.34 28.45 -4.23
N LYS A 421 19.65 28.72 -4.30
CA LYS A 421 20.67 28.96 -3.26
C LYS A 421 21.94 29.60 -3.88
N ASN A 422 22.73 30.32 -3.08
CA ASN A 422 24.11 30.80 -3.35
C ASN A 422 24.39 31.28 -4.78
N ASP A 423 23.92 32.49 -5.11
CA ASP A 423 24.76 33.57 -5.67
C ASP A 423 23.82 34.72 -6.05
N TYR A 424 24.13 35.89 -5.51
CA TYR A 424 23.41 37.13 -5.80
C TYR A 424 23.56 37.47 -7.29
N ASN A 425 22.43 37.72 -7.97
CA ASN A 425 22.25 38.40 -9.28
C ASN A 425 21.63 37.59 -10.44
N GLN A 426 20.45 36.99 -10.26
CA GLN A 426 19.60 36.65 -11.42
C GLN A 426 18.14 37.04 -11.18
N ASN A 427 17.65 37.99 -11.98
CA ASN A 427 16.24 38.36 -12.04
C ASN A 427 15.44 37.27 -12.79
N PRO A 428 14.25 36.87 -12.33
CA PRO A 428 13.39 35.95 -13.07
C PRO A 428 12.98 36.55 -14.42
N LEU A 429 12.99 35.72 -15.46
CA LEU A 429 12.47 36.09 -16.77
C LEU A 429 10.93 36.00 -16.73
N ILE A 430 10.27 37.15 -16.75
CA ILE A 430 8.80 37.26 -16.74
C ILE A 430 8.31 37.39 -18.19
N LEU A 431 7.58 36.40 -18.68
CA LEU A 431 7.00 36.41 -20.03
C LEU A 431 5.49 36.72 -19.98
N LYS A 432 5.10 37.92 -20.42
CA LYS A 432 3.71 38.41 -20.38
C LYS A 432 2.89 38.12 -21.65
N ASP A 433 3.53 37.66 -22.74
CA ASP A 433 2.91 37.55 -24.08
C ASP A 433 2.81 36.07 -24.54
N GLU A 434 1.62 35.66 -24.98
CA GLU A 434 1.24 34.32 -25.49
C GLU A 434 2.06 33.84 -26.70
N ASN A 435 2.35 34.73 -27.65
CA ASN A 435 3.11 34.40 -28.85
C ASN A 435 4.61 34.27 -28.53
N LEU A 436 5.11 35.10 -27.61
CA LEU A 436 6.47 34.97 -27.05
C LEU A 436 6.63 33.68 -26.24
N LYS A 437 5.62 33.23 -25.47
CA LYS A 437 5.65 31.93 -24.76
C LYS A 437 5.87 30.75 -25.71
N LYS A 438 5.14 30.71 -26.84
CA LYS A 438 5.26 29.63 -27.85
C LYS A 438 6.59 29.67 -28.62
N LYS A 439 7.05 30.87 -28.99
CA LYS A 439 8.33 31.05 -29.69
C LYS A 439 9.52 30.72 -28.80
N PHE A 440 9.49 31.17 -27.54
CA PHE A 440 10.53 30.93 -26.54
C PHE A 440 10.66 29.45 -26.18
N ALA A 441 9.55 28.72 -26.00
CA ALA A 441 9.58 27.27 -25.74
C ALA A 441 10.18 26.46 -26.90
N THR A 442 10.04 26.94 -28.14
CA THR A 442 10.51 26.23 -29.35
C THR A 442 11.98 26.54 -29.65
N GLU A 443 12.43 27.79 -29.44
CA GLU A 443 13.80 28.23 -29.71
C GLU A 443 14.78 27.88 -28.59
N LEU A 444 14.35 27.84 -27.31
CA LEU A 444 15.21 27.52 -26.16
C LEU A 444 15.66 26.04 -26.17
N ILE A 445 14.79 25.11 -26.58
CA ILE A 445 15.13 23.67 -26.67
C ILE A 445 16.25 23.45 -27.69
N ASN A 446 16.22 24.16 -28.83
CA ASN A 446 17.22 23.99 -29.88
C ASN A 446 18.53 24.73 -29.60
N LYS A 447 18.48 25.86 -28.88
CA LYS A 447 19.67 26.66 -28.53
C LYS A 447 20.44 26.10 -27.33
N TYR A 448 19.76 25.56 -26.31
CA TYR A 448 20.41 25.06 -25.08
C TYR A 448 20.86 23.60 -25.12
N LEU A 449 20.40 22.79 -26.08
CA LEU A 449 20.95 21.45 -26.29
C LEU A 449 22.38 21.46 -26.88
N ASN A 450 22.85 22.61 -27.38
CA ASN A 450 24.12 22.70 -28.12
C ASN A 450 25.23 23.52 -27.45
N ASP A 451 25.01 24.27 -26.36
CA ASP A 451 26.08 25.08 -25.75
C ASP A 451 26.22 24.95 -24.22
N TYR A 452 27.44 24.56 -23.82
CA TYR A 452 28.15 24.74 -22.54
C TYR A 452 27.45 24.43 -21.19
N ASN A 453 27.75 23.26 -20.62
CA ASN A 453 28.41 23.14 -19.30
C ASN A 453 28.84 21.70 -18.97
N LYS A 454 30.06 21.54 -18.43
CA LYS A 454 30.74 20.23 -18.17
C LYS A 454 30.18 19.41 -16.99
N ASN A 455 29.02 19.77 -16.43
CA ASN A 455 28.46 19.14 -15.22
C ASN A 455 26.95 18.80 -15.32
N MET A 456 26.36 18.73 -16.52
CA MET A 456 24.93 18.43 -16.64
C MET A 456 24.59 16.94 -16.55
N ILE A 457 23.46 16.67 -15.88
CA ILE A 457 22.71 15.41 -15.95
C ILE A 457 22.11 15.31 -17.36
N LYS A 458 22.50 14.27 -18.09
CA LYS A 458 21.95 13.93 -19.41
C LYS A 458 20.81 12.94 -19.24
N VAL A 459 19.78 13.11 -20.08
CA VAL A 459 18.67 12.17 -20.20
C VAL A 459 18.71 11.56 -21.58
N GLN A 460 18.81 10.24 -21.66
CA GLN A 460 18.71 9.52 -22.92
C GLN A 460 17.42 8.71 -22.93
N ILE A 461 16.52 9.04 -23.86
CA ILE A 461 15.31 8.25 -24.11
C ILE A 461 15.70 7.06 -24.97
N VAL A 462 15.30 5.88 -24.52
CA VAL A 462 15.58 4.62 -25.21
C VAL A 462 14.35 4.24 -26.00
N CYS A 463 14.53 4.00 -27.30
CA CYS A 463 13.47 3.57 -28.19
C CYS A 463 13.78 2.19 -28.77
N LYS A 464 12.76 1.33 -28.88
CA LYS A 464 12.81 0.08 -29.66
C LYS A 464 11.66 0.14 -30.65
N ASN A 465 11.93 -0.05 -31.94
CA ASN A 465 10.93 0.05 -33.01
C ASN A 465 10.11 1.37 -32.97
N ASN A 466 10.76 2.51 -32.72
CA ASN A 466 10.15 3.84 -32.52
C ASN A 466 9.25 4.00 -31.28
N GLU A 467 9.08 2.97 -30.44
CA GLU A 467 8.37 3.08 -29.17
C GLU A 467 9.34 3.43 -28.03
N LYS A 468 8.96 4.40 -27.20
CA LYS A 468 9.73 4.81 -26.01
C LYS A 468 9.58 3.74 -24.94
N ILE A 469 10.66 3.03 -24.66
CA ILE A 469 10.69 1.88 -23.75
C ILE A 469 11.48 2.15 -22.46
N GLY A 470 12.08 3.34 -22.37
CA GLY A 470 12.75 3.79 -21.16
C GLY A 470 13.45 5.14 -21.27
N ALA A 471 14.03 5.57 -20.15
CA ALA A 471 14.91 6.72 -20.04
C ALA A 471 16.05 6.42 -19.05
N VAL A 472 17.25 6.87 -19.37
CA VAL A 472 18.44 6.79 -18.49
C VAL A 472 18.86 8.20 -18.12
N PHE A 473 18.97 8.45 -16.81
CA PHE A 473 19.51 9.69 -16.24
C PHE A 473 20.94 9.45 -15.80
N TYR A 474 21.89 10.16 -16.40
CA TYR A 474 23.30 9.97 -16.07
C TYR A 474 24.06 11.28 -16.06
N LYS A 475 25.12 11.34 -15.26
CA LYS A 475 26.09 12.43 -15.22
C LYS A 475 27.44 11.86 -15.67
N ILE A 476 28.07 12.53 -16.63
CA ILE A 476 29.46 12.22 -16.99
C ILE A 476 30.35 13.12 -16.13
N ASP A 477 31.14 12.53 -15.24
CA ASP A 477 32.20 13.23 -14.53
C ASP A 477 33.50 13.08 -15.33
N VAL A 478 33.78 14.12 -16.12
CA VAL A 478 34.95 14.18 -16.99
C VAL A 478 36.25 14.22 -16.18
N THR A 479 36.20 14.74 -14.94
CA THR A 479 37.37 14.90 -14.06
C THR A 479 37.89 13.55 -13.58
N ASN A 480 36.97 12.66 -13.22
CA ASN A 480 37.28 11.33 -12.70
C ASN A 480 37.14 10.22 -13.75
N HIS A 481 36.93 10.58 -15.02
CA HIS A 481 36.59 9.64 -16.10
C HIS A 481 35.45 8.66 -15.74
N SER A 482 34.48 9.10 -14.93
CA SER A 482 33.44 8.23 -14.39
C SER A 482 32.05 8.59 -14.92
N LEU A 483 31.20 7.58 -15.05
CA LEU A 483 29.79 7.72 -15.37
C LEU A 483 29.00 7.47 -14.09
N LEU A 484 28.29 8.49 -13.61
CA LEU A 484 27.36 8.37 -12.50
C LEU A 484 25.95 8.22 -13.07
N ILE A 485 25.41 7.01 -13.08
CA ILE A 485 24.00 6.78 -13.40
C ILE A 485 23.18 7.17 -12.17
N LEU A 486 22.29 8.14 -12.33
CA LEU A 486 21.48 8.68 -11.24
C LEU A 486 20.17 7.94 -11.09
N ASP A 487 19.55 7.58 -12.21
CA ASP A 487 18.29 6.84 -12.23
C ASP A 487 18.05 6.20 -13.58
N ILE A 488 17.31 5.10 -13.59
CA ILE A 488 16.94 4.38 -14.80
C ILE A 488 15.49 3.93 -14.73
N PHE A 489 14.75 4.31 -15.76
CA PHE A 489 13.43 3.77 -16.05
C PHE A 489 13.57 2.96 -17.33
N THR A 490 13.83 1.65 -17.26
CA THR A 490 13.64 0.77 -18.43
C THR A 490 12.70 -0.36 -18.07
N ILE A 491 11.93 -0.81 -19.06
CA ILE A 491 11.02 -1.94 -18.90
C ILE A 491 11.80 -3.27 -19.10
N ASN A 492 13.04 -3.24 -19.63
CA ASN A 492 13.80 -4.42 -20.06
C ASN A 492 15.31 -4.36 -19.72
N ALA A 493 15.78 -5.36 -18.97
CA ALA A 493 17.17 -5.53 -18.54
C ALA A 493 18.17 -5.74 -19.69
N GLU A 494 17.77 -6.39 -20.78
CA GLU A 494 18.61 -6.65 -21.96
C GLU A 494 19.01 -5.34 -22.67
N ILE A 495 18.09 -4.38 -22.70
CA ILE A 495 18.30 -3.09 -23.34
C ILE A 495 19.26 -2.24 -22.51
N LEU A 496 19.12 -2.33 -21.20
CA LEU A 496 20.05 -1.70 -20.27
C LEU A 496 21.46 -2.28 -20.40
N GLN A 497 21.58 -3.61 -20.51
CA GLN A 497 22.86 -4.28 -20.76
C GLN A 497 23.51 -3.78 -22.05
N ASN A 498 22.76 -3.65 -23.14
CA ASN A 498 23.29 -3.13 -24.41
C ASN A 498 23.81 -1.68 -24.28
N ILE A 499 23.08 -0.81 -23.57
CA ILE A 499 23.52 0.57 -23.31
C ILE A 499 24.84 0.59 -22.52
N LEU A 500 24.96 -0.25 -21.50
CA LEU A 500 26.16 -0.37 -20.69
C LEU A 500 27.33 -0.91 -21.54
N CYS A 501 27.11 -1.93 -22.37
CA CYS A 501 28.11 -2.50 -23.28
C CYS A 501 28.59 -1.47 -24.33
N ASP A 502 27.68 -0.71 -24.94
CA ASP A 502 28.03 0.34 -25.90
C ASP A 502 28.85 1.45 -25.22
N PHE A 503 28.48 1.87 -24.01
CA PHE A 503 29.24 2.86 -23.26
C PHE A 503 30.67 2.37 -22.97
N VAL A 504 30.81 1.12 -22.53
CA VAL A 504 32.11 0.45 -22.32
C VAL A 504 32.91 0.42 -23.62
N LYS A 505 32.27 0.22 -24.78
CA LYS A 505 32.96 0.22 -26.08
C LYS A 505 33.56 1.59 -26.45
N TYR A 506 32.93 2.70 -26.06
CA TYR A 506 33.33 4.05 -26.47
C TYR A 506 34.13 4.87 -25.43
N SER A 507 34.30 4.37 -24.19
CA SER A 507 35.13 5.04 -23.17
C SER A 507 36.64 4.87 -23.44
N LYS A 508 37.40 5.98 -23.49
CA LYS A 508 38.87 5.97 -23.58
C LYS A 508 39.51 5.54 -22.25
N THR A 509 40.61 4.80 -22.34
CA THR A 509 41.33 4.20 -21.21
C THR A 509 42.29 5.18 -20.53
N ASN A 510 42.32 5.14 -19.20
CA ASN A 510 43.47 5.59 -18.40
C ASN A 510 43.96 4.37 -17.60
N ASN A 511 45.18 3.90 -17.86
CA ASN A 511 45.84 2.79 -17.15
C ASN A 511 45.10 1.43 -17.08
N ASN A 512 44.46 0.99 -18.17
CA ASN A 512 43.86 -0.36 -18.31
C ASN A 512 42.76 -0.76 -17.29
N THR A 513 42.30 0.11 -16.40
CA THR A 513 41.20 -0.17 -15.48
C THR A 513 40.04 0.80 -15.69
N ARG A 514 38.80 0.30 -15.76
CA ARG A 514 37.59 1.11 -15.98
C ARG A 514 36.73 1.16 -14.73
N ILE A 515 36.68 2.32 -14.07
CA ILE A 515 35.84 2.51 -12.88
C ILE A 515 34.56 3.23 -13.27
N ILE A 516 33.42 2.55 -13.14
CA ILE A 516 32.09 3.15 -13.31
C ILE A 516 31.41 3.14 -11.95
N ASN A 517 31.33 4.31 -11.33
CA ASN A 517 30.64 4.47 -10.05
C ASN A 517 29.13 4.54 -10.29
N VAL A 518 28.44 3.41 -10.10
CA VAL A 518 26.98 3.37 -10.16
C VAL A 518 26.41 3.48 -8.76
N VAL A 519 25.57 4.49 -8.52
CA VAL A 519 24.77 4.59 -7.29
C VAL A 519 23.41 4.00 -7.59
N VAL A 520 23.16 2.80 -7.08
CA VAL A 520 21.91 2.07 -7.33
C VAL A 520 21.04 2.11 -6.08
N ASN A 521 19.76 2.44 -6.24
CA ASN A 521 18.78 2.14 -5.21
C ASN A 521 18.59 0.61 -5.13
N HIS A 522 18.86 0.03 -3.95
CA HIS A 522 18.92 -1.41 -3.68
C HIS A 522 17.65 -2.21 -4.02
N LEU A 523 16.54 -1.57 -4.40
CA LEU A 523 15.26 -2.19 -4.73
C LEU A 523 15.10 -2.57 -6.22
N ASN A 524 16.14 -2.44 -7.06
CA ASN A 524 16.05 -2.76 -8.49
C ASN A 524 16.86 -4.01 -8.86
N ASP A 525 16.31 -5.19 -8.56
CA ASP A 525 16.94 -6.50 -8.84
C ASP A 525 17.31 -6.69 -10.32
N ARG A 526 16.50 -6.14 -11.23
CA ARG A 526 16.74 -6.22 -12.68
C ARG A 526 17.98 -5.44 -13.11
N PHE A 527 18.22 -4.29 -12.49
CA PHE A 527 19.41 -3.47 -12.74
C PHE A 527 20.68 -4.16 -12.23
N ILE A 528 20.60 -4.74 -11.03
CA ILE A 528 21.70 -5.53 -10.46
C ILE A 528 22.03 -6.72 -11.37
N GLN A 529 21.01 -7.42 -11.87
CA GLN A 529 21.19 -8.55 -12.79
C GLN A 529 21.81 -8.13 -14.13
N ALA A 530 21.43 -6.97 -14.68
CA ALA A 530 22.03 -6.43 -15.90
C ALA A 530 23.52 -6.05 -15.72
N LEU A 531 23.88 -5.49 -14.56
CA LEU A 531 25.27 -5.19 -14.21
C LEU A 531 26.11 -6.46 -14.10
N VAL A 532 25.60 -7.48 -13.39
CA VAL A 532 26.29 -8.78 -13.25
C VAL A 532 26.49 -9.45 -14.62
N ASN A 533 25.46 -9.46 -15.46
CA ASN A 533 25.55 -10.02 -16.82
C ASN A 533 26.52 -9.25 -17.74
N SER A 534 26.86 -8.00 -17.38
CA SER A 534 27.81 -7.15 -18.10
C SER A 534 29.23 -7.21 -17.51
N ASN A 535 29.53 -8.22 -16.68
CA ASN A 535 30.82 -8.46 -16.02
C ASN A 535 31.25 -7.42 -14.97
N PHE A 536 30.32 -6.65 -14.39
CA PHE A 536 30.64 -5.78 -13.24
C PHE A 536 30.76 -6.59 -11.95
N GLN A 537 31.82 -6.33 -11.16
CA GLN A 537 32.03 -6.87 -9.82
C GLN A 537 31.53 -5.89 -8.76
N ILE A 538 30.89 -6.38 -7.70
CA ILE A 538 30.52 -5.54 -6.53
C ILE A 538 31.78 -5.36 -5.69
N GLY A 539 32.18 -4.11 -5.40
CA GLY A 539 33.27 -3.86 -4.47
C GLY A 539 32.78 -3.37 -3.12
N ASN A 540 33.43 -3.85 -2.06
CA ASN A 540 33.16 -3.46 -0.68
C ASN A 540 33.97 -2.20 -0.36
N ASN A 541 33.38 -1.00 -0.50
CA ASN A 541 33.99 0.20 0.06
C ASN A 541 33.23 0.59 1.33
N LYS A 542 33.92 0.53 2.49
CA LYS A 542 33.36 0.77 3.83
C LYS A 542 33.46 2.22 4.28
N GLU A 543 34.13 3.07 3.51
CA GLU A 543 34.36 4.47 3.88
C GLU A 543 33.51 5.36 2.98
N TYR A 544 32.72 6.24 3.62
CA TYR A 544 31.85 7.29 3.08
C TYR A 544 30.34 6.98 2.95
N TYR A 545 29.61 7.57 3.91
CA TYR A 545 28.17 7.87 3.99
C TYR A 545 27.17 6.72 4.23
N GLU A 546 26.66 6.67 5.46
CA GLU A 546 25.29 6.21 5.78
C GLU A 546 24.45 7.41 6.28
N PRO A 547 23.11 7.44 6.07
CA PRO A 547 22.23 6.30 5.87
C PRO A 547 21.49 6.35 4.53
N LEU A 548 22.01 5.63 3.53
CA LEU A 548 21.27 5.13 2.37
C LEU A 548 22.12 3.99 1.82
N TYR A 549 21.60 2.77 1.86
CA TYR A 549 22.30 1.56 1.42
C TYR A 549 22.74 1.67 -0.06
N GLN A 550 24.01 2.00 -0.29
CA GLN A 550 24.64 2.11 -1.61
C GLN A 550 25.63 0.95 -1.81
N LYS A 551 25.62 0.34 -3.00
CA LYS A 551 26.65 -0.62 -3.43
C LYS A 551 27.42 -0.04 -4.61
N LEU A 552 28.75 -0.10 -4.55
CA LEU A 552 29.64 0.30 -5.64
C LEU A 552 29.97 -0.92 -6.51
N PHE A 553 29.97 -0.72 -7.83
CA PHE A 553 30.32 -1.74 -8.81
C PHE A 553 31.60 -1.30 -9.57
N TYR A 554 32.46 -2.26 -9.89
CA TYR A 554 33.73 -2.07 -10.59
C TYR A 554 33.76 -2.97 -11.83
N LEU A 555 34.38 -2.52 -12.92
CA LEU A 555 34.60 -3.34 -14.11
C LEU A 555 36.10 -3.59 -14.25
N ASN A 556 36.53 -4.85 -14.34
CA ASN A 556 37.91 -5.20 -14.69
C ASN A 556 38.10 -5.16 -16.20
#